data_AF-A0A4P8SHS5-F1
#
_entry.id   AF-A0A4P8SHS5-F1
#
_cell.length_a   1.000
_cell.length_b   1.000
_cell.length_c   1.000
_cell.angle_alpha   90.00
_cell.angle_beta   90.00
_cell.angle_gamma   90.00
#
_symmetry.space_group_name_H-M   'P 1'
#
loop_
_entity.id
_entity.type
_entity.pdbx_description
1 polymer ?
#
loop_
_entity_poly.entity_id
_entity_poly.type
_entity_poly.pdbx_seq_one_letter_code
_entity_poly.pdbx_strand_id
1 'polypeptide(L)'
;MRFVKATYHLETKTVEYEASNGTRLLKTAGTLNWRFNNPGNIMALPEASKQKGRIGAGTVYNPKKNTFVIFSSIEVGEREKCALLKRKYRDDTISSMMSQYAPEAAGNDPVTYANFISSESGVAKDKKISDLNDNEFDKVVNAISKKEGGLKPGTEKWVYVTNVTVSDGSRPVADVPFKVTLGSTTYQWKTDSYGKLRTIIHTKQGMTIVIKYTNSAGREDVVYSAIAGDETKNIVLTRNFSQFSAKTLVDNPKTEREKSIRKPIKYIVMSGDSLAKIAARYKTSTDEIAKNNNIKDVSKIFPGQHLTIYGVNTDDPSIYMVSPGDTLAKIAAQNGTTVDELARRNNIADLNKIYPGQPILISNDVEYSSSHPVSATDKQAPKPNLLVGSTSSKVQSVNSNIKVLESVGSKKSDKPIALLPHEQREAPWMQKAMAEAKLWGGLKEDKIGHNFHTLVNSKCKYTLTNTAWCASFVNYCFKETSYKISKGFAGSNSFVGDENFKKISLPIYGCLMVWRRNGKGHVAFVYGRDSISGEIIVLGGNQDDSINFMLESDTTKVLVGYYIPAAYSELNRGGLHVFDVVELNKSININYVRKSKGKNKIAIKDG
;
A
#
# COMPACT_ATOMS: atom_id res chain seq x y z
N MET A 1 12.46 -6.67 -19.11
CA MET A 1 11.76 -7.27 -17.94
C MET A 1 12.81 -7.60 -16.89
N ARG A 2 12.63 -7.22 -15.61
CA ARG A 2 13.65 -7.35 -14.57
C ARG A 2 13.15 -8.24 -13.43
N PHE A 3 13.96 -9.21 -13.00
CA PHE A 3 13.68 -9.98 -11.79
C PHE A 3 14.05 -9.16 -10.55
N VAL A 4 13.13 -9.09 -9.59
CA VAL A 4 13.24 -8.27 -8.36
C VAL A 4 13.44 -9.12 -7.10
N LYS A 5 13.01 -10.38 -7.13
CA LYS A 5 13.21 -11.36 -6.05
C LYS A 5 13.38 -12.75 -6.65
N ALA A 6 14.10 -13.64 -5.96
CA ALA A 6 14.12 -15.06 -6.29
C ALA A 6 14.06 -15.92 -5.02
N THR A 7 13.30 -17.02 -5.09
CA THR A 7 13.11 -17.99 -4.01
C THR A 7 13.55 -19.37 -4.49
N TYR A 8 14.42 -20.05 -3.74
CA TYR A 8 14.79 -21.43 -4.01
C TYR A 8 13.96 -22.40 -3.17
N HIS A 9 13.24 -23.30 -3.84
CA HIS A 9 12.43 -24.36 -3.26
C HIS A 9 13.27 -25.64 -3.22
N LEU A 10 13.84 -25.97 -2.05
CA LEU A 10 14.81 -27.06 -1.89
C LEU A 10 14.24 -28.44 -2.26
N GLU A 11 13.01 -28.74 -1.81
CA GLU A 11 12.34 -30.03 -2.04
C GLU A 11 12.19 -30.36 -3.53
N THR A 12 11.79 -29.37 -4.33
CA THR A 12 11.57 -29.49 -5.78
C THR A 12 12.78 -29.07 -6.61
N LYS A 13 13.89 -28.68 -5.97
CA LYS A 13 15.11 -28.11 -6.57
C LYS A 13 14.83 -26.96 -7.56
N THR A 14 13.73 -26.24 -7.37
CA THR A 14 13.21 -25.21 -8.30
C THR A 14 13.61 -23.82 -7.83
N VAL A 15 14.04 -22.94 -8.74
CA VAL A 15 14.12 -21.49 -8.44
C VAL A 15 12.92 -20.79 -9.07
N GLU A 16 12.16 -20.09 -8.23
CA GLU A 16 11.09 -19.19 -8.62
C GLU A 16 11.65 -17.76 -8.67
N TYR A 17 11.68 -17.18 -9.86
CA TYR A 17 12.03 -15.79 -10.08
C TYR A 17 10.76 -14.93 -10.14
N GLU A 18 10.71 -13.89 -9.31
CA GLU A 18 9.68 -12.86 -9.31
C GLU A 18 10.10 -11.74 -10.25
N ALA A 19 9.38 -11.61 -11.38
CA ALA A 19 9.51 -10.45 -12.22
C ALA A 19 8.87 -9.24 -11.55
N SER A 20 9.35 -8.07 -11.94
CA SER A 20 8.85 -6.76 -11.51
C SER A 20 7.31 -6.68 -11.56
N ASN A 21 6.68 -7.20 -12.63
CA ASN A 21 5.22 -7.24 -12.82
C ASN A 21 4.45 -8.33 -12.03
N GLY A 22 5.12 -9.06 -11.14
CA GLY A 22 4.56 -10.14 -10.31
C GLY A 22 4.39 -11.48 -11.01
N THR A 23 4.57 -11.58 -12.34
CA THR A 23 4.67 -12.88 -13.04
C THR A 23 5.90 -13.65 -12.55
N ARG A 24 5.87 -14.99 -12.66
CA ARG A 24 6.97 -15.84 -12.20
C ARG A 24 7.62 -16.59 -13.35
N LEU A 25 8.94 -16.68 -13.31
CA LEU A 25 9.70 -17.65 -14.10
C LEU A 25 10.14 -18.78 -13.18
N LEU A 26 9.75 -20.01 -13.50
CA LEU A 26 10.24 -21.21 -12.82
C LEU A 26 11.44 -21.77 -13.61
N LYS A 27 12.61 -21.84 -12.98
CA LYS A 27 13.79 -22.54 -13.49
C LYS A 27 13.90 -23.89 -12.78
N THR A 28 13.75 -24.99 -13.53
CA THR A 28 13.86 -26.38 -13.05
C THR A 28 14.91 -27.14 -13.86
N ALA A 29 15.38 -28.28 -13.34
CA ALA A 29 16.48 -29.06 -13.95
C ALA A 29 17.75 -28.20 -14.24
N GLY A 30 18.66 -28.70 -15.08
CA GLY A 30 19.93 -28.03 -15.39
C GLY A 30 20.90 -27.95 -14.21
N THR A 31 21.92 -27.10 -14.33
CA THR A 31 22.89 -26.84 -13.24
C THR A 31 22.33 -25.91 -12.17
N LEU A 32 22.84 -26.02 -10.94
CA LEU A 32 22.47 -25.12 -9.84
C LEU A 32 22.82 -23.66 -10.19
N ASN A 33 24.03 -23.46 -10.68
CA ASN A 33 24.60 -22.18 -11.09
C ASN A 33 23.75 -21.51 -12.18
N TRP A 34 23.25 -22.25 -13.18
CA TRP A 34 22.27 -21.75 -14.15
C TRP A 34 20.91 -21.42 -13.51
N ARG A 35 20.39 -22.27 -12.61
CA ARG A 35 19.14 -21.98 -11.91
C ARG A 35 19.24 -20.76 -11.00
N PHE A 36 20.43 -20.44 -10.48
CA PHE A 36 20.67 -19.33 -9.55
C PHE A 36 21.17 -18.06 -10.27
N ASN A 37 21.39 -18.12 -11.59
CA ASN A 37 22.14 -17.12 -12.36
C ASN A 37 23.49 -16.76 -11.71
N ASN A 38 24.12 -17.73 -11.03
CA ASN A 38 25.32 -17.57 -10.24
C ASN A 38 26.45 -18.38 -10.88
N PRO A 39 27.27 -17.77 -11.76
CA PRO A 39 28.28 -18.45 -12.57
C PRO A 39 29.55 -18.82 -11.78
N GLY A 40 29.52 -18.72 -10.46
CA GLY A 40 30.63 -18.97 -9.58
C GLY A 40 30.17 -19.70 -8.32
N ASN A 41 31.11 -20.08 -7.47
CA ASN A 41 30.83 -20.59 -6.12
C ASN A 41 30.49 -19.44 -5.14
N ILE A 42 29.67 -18.46 -5.57
CA ILE A 42 29.44 -17.24 -4.80
C ILE A 42 28.44 -17.51 -3.67
N MET A 43 28.94 -17.48 -2.45
CA MET A 43 28.15 -17.63 -1.22
C MET A 43 27.27 -16.41 -0.95
N ALA A 44 26.12 -16.61 -0.33
CA ALA A 44 25.29 -15.50 0.16
C ALA A 44 25.90 -14.90 1.44
N LEU A 45 26.11 -13.59 1.46
CA LEU A 45 26.51 -12.88 2.68
C LEU A 45 25.34 -12.82 3.70
N PRO A 46 25.60 -12.68 5.02
CA PRO A 46 24.54 -12.44 6.00
C PRO A 46 23.76 -11.16 5.65
N GLU A 47 24.49 -10.07 5.42
CA GLU A 47 23.94 -8.77 5.01
C GLU A 47 23.72 -8.71 3.50
N ALA A 48 22.48 -8.87 3.04
CA ALA A 48 22.14 -8.82 1.61
C ALA A 48 22.48 -7.47 0.96
N SER A 49 22.43 -6.37 1.71
CA SER A 49 22.79 -5.01 1.26
C SER A 49 24.25 -4.89 0.81
N LYS A 50 25.15 -5.74 1.34
CA LYS A 50 26.58 -5.75 1.00
C LYS A 50 26.89 -6.57 -0.26
N GLN A 51 25.89 -7.20 -0.89
CA GLN A 51 26.07 -8.10 -2.04
C GLN A 51 25.32 -7.58 -3.26
N LYS A 52 26.01 -6.83 -4.13
CA LYS A 52 25.40 -6.11 -5.25
C LYS A 52 24.73 -7.09 -6.23
N GLY A 53 23.52 -6.73 -6.67
CA GLY A 53 22.76 -7.52 -7.65
C GLY A 53 22.06 -8.79 -7.11
N ARG A 54 22.24 -9.11 -5.82
CA ARG A 54 21.50 -10.17 -5.14
C ARG A 54 19.99 -9.88 -5.15
N ILE A 55 19.20 -10.87 -5.57
CA ILE A 55 17.72 -10.86 -5.45
C ILE A 55 17.17 -12.04 -4.65
N GLY A 56 18.03 -13.01 -4.29
CA GLY A 56 17.65 -14.17 -3.50
C GLY A 56 18.87 -14.86 -2.91
N ALA A 57 18.61 -15.93 -2.16
CA ALA A 57 19.62 -16.88 -1.72
C ALA A 57 18.98 -18.27 -1.61
N GLY A 58 19.75 -19.32 -1.86
CA GLY A 58 19.28 -20.69 -1.77
C GLY A 58 20.25 -21.57 -1.01
N THR A 59 19.78 -22.14 0.11
CA THR A 59 20.50 -23.17 0.85
C THR A 59 20.32 -24.51 0.15
N VAL A 60 21.43 -25.16 -0.21
CA VAL A 60 21.41 -26.49 -0.83
C VAL A 60 21.97 -27.54 0.13
N TYR A 61 21.44 -28.75 0.02
CA TYR A 61 22.01 -29.91 0.71
C TYR A 61 23.22 -30.46 -0.05
N ASN A 62 24.36 -29.75 0.08
CA ASN A 62 25.66 -30.40 0.23
C ASN A 62 25.84 -30.65 1.76
N PRO A 63 26.69 -31.58 2.25
CA PRO A 63 26.60 -32.09 3.63
C PRO A 63 26.82 -31.06 4.76
N LYS A 64 27.14 -29.80 4.44
CA LYS A 64 27.28 -28.68 5.38
C LYS A 64 26.33 -27.48 5.13
N LYS A 65 25.23 -27.68 4.38
CA LYS A 65 24.16 -26.68 4.14
C LYS A 65 24.66 -25.34 3.57
N ASN A 66 25.44 -25.39 2.49
CA ASN A 66 25.94 -24.17 1.81
C ASN A 66 24.77 -23.32 1.28
N THR A 67 24.86 -22.00 1.47
CA THR A 67 23.86 -21.03 0.98
C THR A 67 24.47 -20.14 -0.08
N PHE A 68 24.01 -20.28 -1.31
CA PHE A 68 24.50 -19.53 -2.47
C PHE A 68 23.60 -18.34 -2.78
N VAL A 69 24.19 -17.28 -3.34
CA VAL A 69 23.42 -16.11 -3.79
C VAL A 69 22.67 -16.42 -5.09
N ILE A 70 21.52 -15.77 -5.28
CA ILE A 70 20.75 -15.79 -6.53
C ILE A 70 20.71 -14.38 -7.12
N PHE A 71 21.09 -14.26 -8.39
CA PHE A 71 21.18 -12.98 -9.12
C PHE A 71 20.05 -12.79 -10.13
N SER A 72 19.73 -11.54 -10.47
CA SER A 72 18.65 -11.22 -11.40
C SER A 72 18.93 -11.58 -12.86
N SER A 73 20.19 -11.80 -13.25
CA SER A 73 20.57 -12.36 -14.54
C SER A 73 22.00 -12.91 -14.50
N ILE A 74 22.39 -13.68 -15.51
CA ILE A 74 23.74 -14.27 -15.57
C ILE A 74 24.81 -13.16 -15.64
N GLU A 75 24.53 -12.08 -16.38
CA GLU A 75 25.43 -10.91 -16.53
C GLU A 75 25.56 -10.09 -15.23
N VAL A 76 24.60 -10.20 -14.32
CA VAL A 76 24.72 -9.65 -12.96
C VAL A 76 25.62 -10.55 -12.10
N GLY A 77 25.45 -11.87 -12.19
CA GLY A 77 26.31 -12.83 -11.49
C GLY A 77 27.76 -12.82 -11.97
N GLU A 78 28.00 -12.70 -13.28
CA GLU A 78 29.34 -12.56 -13.86
C GLU A 78 30.03 -11.29 -13.36
N ARG A 79 29.32 -10.14 -13.37
CA ARG A 79 29.88 -8.88 -12.84
C ARG A 79 30.22 -8.95 -11.35
N GLU A 80 29.38 -9.56 -10.52
CA GLU A 80 29.71 -9.72 -9.09
C GLU A 80 30.81 -10.76 -8.87
N LYS A 81 30.93 -11.81 -9.71
CA LYS A 81 32.09 -12.72 -9.70
C LYS A 81 33.38 -11.94 -9.95
N CYS A 82 33.47 -11.19 -11.05
CA CYS A 82 34.64 -10.37 -11.38
C CYS A 82 34.96 -9.36 -10.27
N ALA A 83 33.94 -8.68 -9.74
CA ALA A 83 34.10 -7.73 -8.64
C ALA A 83 34.59 -8.42 -7.34
N LEU A 84 34.09 -9.62 -7.02
CA LEU A 84 34.51 -10.39 -5.86
C LEU A 84 35.97 -10.83 -5.97
N LEU A 85 36.42 -11.31 -7.14
CA LEU A 85 37.81 -11.70 -7.35
C LEU A 85 38.74 -10.49 -7.20
N LYS A 86 38.46 -9.38 -7.90
CA LYS A 86 39.26 -8.13 -7.81
C LYS A 86 39.20 -7.43 -6.44
N ARG A 87 38.19 -7.72 -5.60
CA ARG A 87 37.96 -7.08 -4.28
C ARG A 87 38.48 -7.89 -3.08
N LYS A 88 38.25 -9.20 -3.05
CA LYS A 88 38.58 -10.08 -1.91
C LYS A 88 39.89 -10.84 -2.13
N TYR A 89 40.09 -11.34 -3.34
CA TYR A 89 41.18 -12.27 -3.68
C TYR A 89 42.30 -11.58 -4.48
N ARG A 90 42.37 -10.24 -4.40
CA ARG A 90 43.25 -9.40 -5.20
C ARG A 90 44.71 -9.84 -5.10
N ASP A 91 45.19 -10.04 -3.87
CA ASP A 91 46.60 -10.28 -3.59
C ASP A 91 46.91 -11.78 -3.37
N ASP A 92 45.89 -12.63 -3.50
CA ASP A 92 45.99 -14.09 -3.52
C ASP A 92 46.50 -14.60 -4.88
N THR A 93 47.27 -15.69 -4.84
CA THR A 93 47.52 -16.54 -6.02
C THR A 93 46.26 -17.29 -6.42
N ILE A 94 46.14 -17.73 -7.68
CA ILE A 94 44.99 -18.57 -8.10
C ILE A 94 44.82 -19.79 -7.18
N SER A 95 45.92 -20.42 -6.74
CA SER A 95 45.88 -21.54 -5.80
C SER A 95 45.42 -21.15 -4.39
N SER A 96 45.88 -20.02 -3.84
CA SER A 96 45.43 -19.52 -2.53
C SER A 96 43.95 -19.12 -2.55
N MET A 97 43.55 -18.44 -3.63
CA MET A 97 42.17 -18.06 -3.90
C MET A 97 41.25 -19.28 -3.92
N MET A 98 41.62 -20.36 -4.60
CA MET A 98 40.78 -21.58 -4.66
C MET A 98 40.53 -22.21 -3.29
N SER A 99 41.55 -22.26 -2.42
CA SER A 99 41.41 -22.76 -1.04
C SER A 99 40.41 -21.96 -0.21
N GLN A 100 40.14 -20.70 -0.56
CA GLN A 100 39.16 -19.84 0.10
C GLN A 100 37.84 -19.67 -0.67
N TYR A 101 37.83 -19.86 -1.99
CA TYR A 101 36.69 -19.66 -2.88
C TYR A 101 35.87 -20.92 -3.03
N ALA A 102 36.53 -22.07 -3.17
CA ALA A 102 35.95 -23.40 -3.21
C ALA A 102 36.65 -24.29 -2.16
N PRO A 103 36.50 -24.00 -0.86
CA PRO A 103 37.23 -24.70 0.20
C PRO A 103 36.82 -26.17 0.31
N GLU A 104 37.76 -27.01 0.74
CA GLU A 104 37.51 -28.42 1.08
C GLU A 104 36.42 -28.57 2.15
N ALA A 105 36.39 -27.64 3.10
CA ALA A 105 35.33 -27.55 4.10
C ALA A 105 33.92 -27.48 3.50
N ALA A 106 33.74 -27.00 2.26
CA ALA A 106 32.45 -26.93 1.56
C ALA A 106 32.15 -28.15 0.66
N GLY A 107 33.03 -29.16 0.62
CA GLY A 107 32.92 -30.37 -0.19
C GLY A 107 33.59 -30.28 -1.57
N ASN A 108 34.64 -29.47 -1.70
CA ASN A 108 35.41 -29.28 -2.93
C ASN A 108 36.82 -29.89 -2.81
N ASP A 109 37.55 -29.96 -3.91
CA ASP A 109 39.01 -30.15 -3.91
C ASP A 109 39.66 -28.87 -4.48
N PRO A 110 40.21 -27.98 -3.63
CA PRO A 110 40.82 -26.73 -4.07
C PRO A 110 42.02 -26.91 -5.00
N VAL A 111 42.78 -28.00 -4.85
CA VAL A 111 44.01 -28.26 -5.61
C VAL A 111 43.66 -28.69 -7.02
N THR A 112 42.73 -29.65 -7.16
CA THR A 112 42.17 -30.05 -8.46
C THR A 112 41.39 -28.90 -9.11
N TYR A 113 40.75 -28.03 -8.34
CA TYR A 113 40.12 -26.81 -8.86
C TYR A 113 41.18 -25.86 -9.44
N ALA A 114 42.24 -25.51 -8.69
CA ALA A 114 43.30 -24.62 -9.16
C ALA A 114 44.05 -25.17 -10.39
N ASN A 115 44.32 -26.49 -10.42
CA ASN A 115 44.92 -27.16 -11.57
C ASN A 115 44.02 -27.08 -12.81
N PHE A 116 42.70 -27.27 -12.65
CA PHE A 116 41.74 -27.11 -13.75
C PHE A 116 41.73 -25.67 -14.28
N ILE A 117 41.68 -24.67 -13.41
CA ILE A 117 41.70 -23.26 -13.81
C ILE A 117 42.98 -22.92 -14.57
N SER A 118 44.12 -23.41 -14.10
CA SER A 118 45.40 -23.17 -14.77
C SER A 118 45.46 -23.79 -16.18
N SER A 119 45.02 -25.05 -16.31
CA SER A 119 44.93 -25.74 -17.60
C SER A 119 43.97 -25.06 -18.59
N GLU A 120 42.76 -24.69 -18.13
CA GLU A 120 41.70 -24.14 -18.98
C GLU A 120 41.95 -22.66 -19.37
N SER A 121 42.60 -21.88 -18.50
CA SER A 121 42.90 -20.46 -18.78
C SER A 121 44.27 -20.22 -19.42
N GLY A 122 45.20 -21.19 -19.31
CA GLY A 122 46.61 -21.00 -19.65
C GLY A 122 47.38 -20.11 -18.68
N VAL A 123 46.82 -19.75 -17.52
CA VAL A 123 47.44 -18.89 -16.51
C VAL A 123 48.06 -19.74 -15.40
N ALA A 124 49.30 -19.46 -14.99
CA ALA A 124 49.99 -20.22 -13.95
C ALA A 124 49.31 -20.05 -12.56
N LYS A 125 49.14 -21.16 -11.82
CA LYS A 125 48.35 -21.20 -10.57
C LYS A 125 48.94 -20.42 -9.39
N ASP A 126 50.21 -20.06 -9.47
CA ASP A 126 50.97 -19.26 -8.52
C ASP A 126 50.93 -17.75 -8.84
N LYS A 127 50.44 -17.34 -10.02
CA LYS A 127 50.24 -15.93 -10.36
C LYS A 127 49.10 -15.33 -9.52
N LYS A 128 49.27 -14.07 -9.07
CA LYS A 128 48.23 -13.35 -8.30
C LYS A 128 47.15 -12.77 -9.19
N ILE A 129 45.96 -12.60 -8.62
CA ILE A 129 44.81 -11.99 -9.31
C ILE A 129 45.08 -10.52 -9.71
N SER A 130 45.86 -9.79 -8.91
CA SER A 130 46.30 -8.42 -9.20
C SER A 130 47.34 -8.30 -10.31
N ASP A 131 48.07 -9.38 -10.60
CA ASP A 131 49.11 -9.43 -11.63
C ASP A 131 48.57 -9.87 -13.01
N LEU A 132 47.27 -10.20 -13.09
CA LEU A 132 46.61 -10.59 -14.34
C LEU A 132 46.26 -9.35 -15.18
N ASN A 133 46.61 -9.36 -16.46
CA ASN A 133 45.99 -8.44 -17.41
C ASN A 133 44.52 -8.84 -17.67
N ASP A 134 43.71 -7.95 -18.25
CA ASP A 134 42.26 -8.20 -18.39
C ASP A 134 41.94 -9.46 -19.22
N ASN A 135 42.73 -9.81 -20.23
CA ASN A 135 42.54 -11.04 -21.01
C ASN A 135 42.88 -12.31 -20.21
N GLU A 136 43.96 -12.30 -19.41
CA GLU A 136 44.25 -13.40 -18.47
C GLU A 136 43.16 -13.54 -17.40
N PHE A 137 42.71 -12.41 -16.85
CA PHE A 137 41.64 -12.35 -15.85
C PHE A 137 40.32 -12.92 -16.41
N ASP A 138 39.93 -12.51 -17.61
CA ASP A 138 38.71 -13.00 -18.28
C ASP A 138 38.81 -14.50 -18.59
N LYS A 139 39.98 -15.02 -18.98
CA LYS A 139 40.19 -16.47 -19.14
C LYS A 139 40.03 -17.23 -17.82
N VAL A 140 40.59 -16.72 -16.72
CA VAL A 140 40.42 -17.31 -15.37
C VAL A 140 38.95 -17.28 -14.94
N VAL A 141 38.26 -16.15 -15.15
CA VAL A 141 36.82 -15.98 -14.85
C VAL A 141 35.96 -16.95 -15.65
N ASN A 142 36.26 -17.16 -16.92
CA ASN A 142 35.56 -18.11 -17.79
C ASN A 142 35.84 -19.57 -17.41
N ALA A 143 37.08 -19.89 -17.04
CA ALA A 143 37.44 -21.21 -16.52
C ALA A 143 36.67 -21.55 -15.23
N ILE A 144 36.44 -20.58 -14.34
CA ILE A 144 35.59 -20.75 -13.15
C ILE A 144 34.15 -21.11 -13.59
N SER A 145 33.54 -20.38 -14.51
CA SER A 145 32.18 -20.71 -15.01
C SER A 145 32.10 -22.14 -15.59
N LYS A 146 33.15 -22.60 -16.30
CA LYS A 146 33.22 -23.96 -16.83
C LYS A 146 33.32 -25.01 -15.72
N LYS A 147 34.17 -24.78 -14.70
CA LYS A 147 34.34 -25.69 -13.56
C LYS A 147 33.06 -25.84 -12.74
N GLU A 148 32.30 -24.76 -12.59
CA GLU A 148 30.97 -24.70 -11.95
C GLU A 148 29.83 -25.36 -12.79
N GLY A 149 30.18 -26.19 -13.78
CA GLY A 149 29.23 -26.90 -14.63
C GLY A 149 28.77 -26.14 -15.88
N GLY A 150 29.40 -25.01 -16.21
CA GLY A 150 29.24 -24.32 -17.50
C GLY A 150 27.86 -23.74 -17.76
N LEU A 151 27.10 -23.41 -16.70
CA LEU A 151 25.73 -22.87 -16.80
C LEU A 151 24.77 -23.72 -17.66
N LYS A 152 24.97 -25.05 -17.71
CA LYS A 152 24.11 -25.95 -18.51
C LYS A 152 22.63 -25.70 -18.20
N PRO A 153 21.81 -25.34 -19.22
CA PRO A 153 20.43 -24.92 -19.01
C PRO A 153 19.54 -26.08 -18.57
N GLY A 154 18.44 -25.74 -17.91
CA GLY A 154 17.34 -26.62 -17.62
C GLY A 154 16.07 -26.15 -18.33
N THR A 155 14.92 -26.35 -17.70
CA THR A 155 13.62 -25.89 -18.22
C THR A 155 13.26 -24.53 -17.62
N GLU A 156 12.84 -23.62 -18.49
CA GLU A 156 12.25 -22.34 -18.14
C GLU A 156 10.74 -22.39 -18.41
N LYS A 157 9.92 -22.09 -17.39
CA LYS A 157 8.46 -21.96 -17.56
C LYS A 157 7.96 -20.68 -16.91
N TRP A 158 7.46 -19.76 -17.75
CA TRP A 158 6.67 -18.63 -17.29
C TRP A 158 5.31 -19.10 -16.77
N VAL A 159 4.92 -18.59 -15.61
CA VAL A 159 3.63 -18.87 -14.97
C VAL A 159 3.01 -17.60 -14.41
N TYR A 160 1.70 -17.49 -14.61
CA TYR A 160 0.87 -16.49 -13.95
C TYR A 160 0.55 -16.92 -12.52
N VAL A 161 0.21 -15.96 -11.68
CA VAL A 161 -0.10 -16.22 -10.27
C VAL A 161 -1.31 -15.44 -9.79
N THR A 162 -2.00 -15.97 -8.78
CA THR A 162 -2.93 -15.23 -7.95
C THR A 162 -2.28 -14.99 -6.59
N ASN A 163 -1.97 -13.73 -6.28
CA ASN A 163 -1.56 -13.29 -4.95
C ASN A 163 -2.80 -12.84 -4.17
N VAL A 164 -2.90 -13.21 -2.89
CA VAL A 164 -4.03 -12.81 -2.03
C VAL A 164 -3.48 -12.19 -0.76
N THR A 165 -3.92 -10.97 -0.45
CA THR A 165 -3.57 -10.24 0.78
C THR A 165 -4.84 -9.93 1.54
N VAL A 166 -4.87 -10.19 2.84
CA VAL A 166 -5.97 -9.85 3.74
C VAL A 166 -5.64 -8.57 4.49
N SER A 167 -6.56 -7.61 4.50
CA SER A 167 -6.43 -6.32 5.16
C SER A 167 -7.69 -5.94 5.93
N ASP A 168 -7.56 -5.18 7.02
CA ASP A 168 -8.69 -4.55 7.70
C ASP A 168 -9.11 -3.21 7.07
N GLY A 169 -8.39 -2.78 6.02
CA GLY A 169 -8.54 -1.47 5.35
C GLY A 169 -7.49 -0.45 5.79
N SER A 170 -6.73 -0.72 6.85
CA SER A 170 -5.64 0.13 7.34
C SER A 170 -4.32 -0.63 7.54
N ARG A 171 -4.39 -1.93 7.83
CA ARG A 171 -3.26 -2.82 8.10
C ARG A 171 -3.50 -4.22 7.51
N PRO A 172 -2.44 -4.98 7.19
CA PRO A 172 -2.60 -6.40 6.88
C PRO A 172 -3.06 -7.22 8.09
N VAL A 173 -3.74 -8.34 7.86
CA VAL A 173 -4.26 -9.22 8.92
C VAL A 173 -3.61 -10.59 8.85
N ALA A 174 -2.79 -10.90 9.86
CA ALA A 174 -2.06 -12.16 9.99
C ALA A 174 -2.93 -13.32 10.49
N ASP A 175 -2.43 -14.55 10.31
CA ASP A 175 -2.96 -15.81 10.86
C ASP A 175 -4.41 -16.17 10.48
N VAL A 176 -4.98 -15.50 9.47
CA VAL A 176 -6.35 -15.72 9.02
C VAL A 176 -6.44 -17.07 8.30
N PRO A 177 -7.25 -18.04 8.78
CA PRO A 177 -7.32 -19.38 8.21
C PRO A 177 -8.17 -19.41 6.93
N PHE A 178 -7.61 -20.05 5.90
CA PHE A 178 -8.29 -20.31 4.64
C PHE A 178 -8.12 -21.76 4.20
N LYS A 179 -9.21 -22.32 3.69
CA LYS A 179 -9.22 -23.57 2.94
C LYS A 179 -9.11 -23.24 1.45
N VAL A 180 -8.00 -23.64 0.83
CA VAL A 180 -7.66 -23.29 -0.55
C VAL A 180 -7.70 -24.55 -1.41
N THR A 181 -8.62 -24.60 -2.37
CA THR A 181 -8.74 -25.70 -3.34
C THR A 181 -8.14 -25.26 -4.68
N LEU A 182 -7.14 -26.01 -5.16
CA LEU A 182 -6.45 -25.83 -6.44
C LEU A 182 -6.66 -27.08 -7.29
N GLY A 183 -7.47 -26.97 -8.35
CA GLY A 183 -7.97 -28.13 -9.10
C GLY A 183 -8.77 -29.05 -8.19
N SER A 184 -8.29 -30.29 -8.00
CA SER A 184 -8.88 -31.28 -7.08
C SER A 184 -8.25 -31.30 -5.69
N THR A 185 -7.11 -30.62 -5.46
CA THR A 185 -6.37 -30.70 -4.19
C THR A 185 -6.77 -29.55 -3.27
N THR A 186 -7.01 -29.83 -1.99
CA THR A 186 -7.37 -28.81 -0.99
C THR A 186 -6.31 -28.71 0.11
N TYR A 187 -5.96 -27.48 0.48
CA TYR A 187 -4.96 -27.15 1.48
C TYR A 187 -5.58 -26.29 2.60
N GLN A 188 -5.02 -26.39 3.80
CA GLN A 188 -5.30 -25.46 4.90
C GLN A 188 -4.13 -24.49 5.02
N TRP A 189 -4.35 -23.22 4.67
CA TRP A 189 -3.35 -22.15 4.70
C TRP A 189 -3.75 -21.05 5.68
N LYS A 190 -2.78 -20.23 6.08
CA LYS A 190 -2.99 -19.01 6.86
C LYS A 190 -2.26 -17.84 6.20
N THR A 191 -2.68 -16.62 6.50
CA THR A 191 -1.92 -15.42 6.11
C THR A 191 -0.68 -15.24 6.98
N ASP A 192 0.40 -14.74 6.38
CA ASP A 192 1.61 -14.35 7.09
C ASP A 192 1.45 -13.04 7.87
N SER A 193 2.51 -12.57 8.55
CA SER A 193 2.53 -11.31 9.30
C SER A 193 2.27 -10.05 8.45
N TYR A 194 2.36 -10.16 7.12
CA TYR A 194 2.02 -9.11 6.16
C TYR A 194 0.65 -9.34 5.52
N GLY A 195 -0.19 -10.18 6.12
CA GLY A 195 -1.51 -10.53 5.66
C GLY A 195 -1.53 -11.32 4.34
N LYS A 196 -0.39 -11.78 3.84
CA LYS A 196 -0.32 -12.48 2.56
C LYS A 196 -0.59 -13.96 2.73
N LEU A 197 -1.53 -14.46 1.94
CA LEU A 197 -1.70 -15.89 1.75
C LEU A 197 -0.59 -16.40 0.81
N ARG A 198 -0.20 -17.68 0.93
CA ARG A 198 0.76 -18.31 0.00
C ARG A 198 0.31 -18.07 -1.46
N THR A 199 1.22 -17.56 -2.29
CA THR A 199 1.00 -17.30 -3.71
C THR A 199 0.51 -18.55 -4.44
N ILE A 200 -0.59 -18.41 -5.18
CA ILE A 200 -1.19 -19.48 -5.96
C ILE A 200 -0.61 -19.45 -7.37
N ILE A 201 0.15 -20.48 -7.74
CA ILE A 201 0.77 -20.59 -9.07
C ILE A 201 -0.21 -21.23 -10.05
N HIS A 202 -0.41 -20.63 -11.21
CA HIS A 202 -1.25 -21.16 -12.29
C HIS A 202 -0.49 -22.29 -13.02
N THR A 203 -0.42 -23.47 -12.38
CA THR A 203 0.40 -24.61 -12.87
C THR A 203 -0.13 -25.21 -14.19
N LYS A 204 -1.45 -25.16 -14.38
CA LYS A 204 -2.20 -25.62 -15.56
C LYS A 204 -3.27 -24.58 -15.91
N GLN A 205 -3.45 -24.30 -17.21
CA GLN A 205 -4.58 -23.50 -17.70
C GLN A 205 -5.88 -24.26 -17.38
N GLY A 206 -6.93 -23.56 -16.97
CA GLY A 206 -8.19 -24.20 -16.56
C GLY A 206 -8.22 -24.75 -15.12
N MET A 207 -7.14 -24.64 -14.35
CA MET A 207 -7.12 -25.07 -12.94
C MET A 207 -8.05 -24.18 -12.09
N THR A 208 -9.12 -24.75 -11.52
CA THR A 208 -9.99 -24.03 -10.58
C THR A 208 -9.21 -23.58 -9.34
N ILE A 209 -9.45 -22.35 -8.90
CA ILE A 209 -8.94 -21.77 -7.65
C ILE A 209 -10.15 -21.38 -6.81
N VAL A 210 -10.33 -22.02 -5.65
CA VAL A 210 -11.37 -21.65 -4.67
C VAL A 210 -10.69 -21.36 -3.34
N ILE A 211 -11.03 -20.23 -2.72
CA ILE A 211 -10.57 -19.87 -1.38
C ILE A 211 -11.81 -19.69 -0.52
N LYS A 212 -11.85 -20.44 0.59
CA LYS A 212 -12.88 -20.29 1.62
C LYS A 212 -12.26 -19.80 2.90
N TYR A 213 -12.90 -18.82 3.53
CA TYR A 213 -12.61 -18.43 4.90
C TYR A 213 -13.31 -19.38 5.87
N THR A 214 -12.61 -19.83 6.90
CA THR A 214 -13.23 -20.57 8.01
C THR A 214 -13.43 -19.61 9.17
N ASN A 215 -14.68 -19.30 9.49
CA ASN A 215 -14.99 -18.38 10.59
C ASN A 215 -14.86 -19.05 11.97
N SER A 216 -14.97 -18.26 13.05
CA SER A 216 -14.78 -18.74 14.43
C SER A 216 -15.82 -19.77 14.90
N ALA A 217 -16.89 -20.00 14.12
CA ALA A 217 -17.89 -21.06 14.35
C ALA A 217 -17.68 -22.29 13.43
N GLY A 218 -16.56 -22.37 12.72
CA GLY A 218 -16.21 -23.49 11.84
C GLY A 218 -16.94 -23.52 10.48
N ARG A 219 -17.74 -22.50 10.15
CA ARG A 219 -18.41 -22.40 8.85
C ARG A 219 -17.43 -21.92 7.78
N GLU A 220 -17.50 -22.54 6.60
CA GLU A 220 -16.67 -22.23 5.43
C GLU A 220 -17.43 -21.36 4.43
N ASP A 221 -17.06 -20.08 4.33
CA ASP A 221 -17.65 -19.13 3.39
C ASP A 221 -16.70 -18.92 2.18
N VAL A 222 -17.19 -19.01 0.93
CA VAL A 222 -16.36 -18.80 -0.28
C VAL A 222 -16.07 -17.31 -0.44
N VAL A 223 -14.79 -16.93 -0.39
CA VAL A 223 -14.33 -15.53 -0.46
C VAL A 223 -13.64 -15.17 -1.78
N TYR A 224 -13.22 -16.18 -2.54
CA TYR A 224 -12.72 -16.02 -3.90
C TYR A 224 -12.91 -17.32 -4.67
N SER A 225 -13.33 -17.21 -5.93
CA SER A 225 -13.39 -18.33 -6.87
C SER A 225 -12.98 -17.82 -8.25
N ALA A 226 -12.10 -18.56 -8.94
CA ALA A 226 -11.66 -18.24 -10.28
C ALA A 226 -11.17 -19.50 -11.02
N ILE A 227 -10.98 -19.37 -12.32
CA ILE A 227 -10.21 -20.33 -13.12
C ILE A 227 -8.82 -19.70 -13.37
N ALA A 228 -7.76 -20.50 -13.20
CA ALA A 228 -6.40 -20.11 -13.53
C ALA A 228 -6.29 -19.85 -15.04
N GLY A 229 -6.10 -18.58 -15.39
CA GLY A 229 -5.92 -18.10 -16.76
C GLY A 229 -4.62 -17.34 -16.93
N ASP A 230 -4.51 -16.67 -18.08
CA ASP A 230 -3.25 -16.14 -18.61
C ASP A 230 -2.93 -14.71 -18.14
N GLU A 231 -3.28 -14.38 -16.89
CA GLU A 231 -2.94 -13.11 -16.25
C GLU A 231 -2.59 -13.28 -14.76
N THR A 232 -1.63 -12.48 -14.28
CA THR A 232 -1.34 -12.36 -12.86
C THR A 232 -2.39 -11.48 -12.19
N LYS A 233 -2.98 -11.99 -11.10
CA LYS A 233 -4.01 -11.30 -10.31
C LYS A 233 -3.47 -10.98 -8.93
N ASN A 234 -3.69 -9.75 -8.46
CA ASN A 234 -3.42 -9.36 -7.08
C ASN A 234 -4.75 -9.02 -6.43
N ILE A 235 -5.14 -9.85 -5.48
CA ILE A 235 -6.41 -9.78 -4.77
C ILE A 235 -6.17 -9.23 -3.38
N VAL A 236 -6.88 -8.16 -3.03
CA VAL A 236 -7.00 -7.70 -1.64
C VAL A 236 -8.37 -8.13 -1.13
N LEU A 237 -8.39 -9.02 -0.15
CA LEU A 237 -9.57 -9.36 0.63
C LEU A 237 -9.62 -8.42 1.83
N THR A 238 -10.63 -7.55 1.87
CA THR A 238 -10.91 -6.79 3.10
C THR A 238 -11.58 -7.68 4.15
N ARG A 239 -11.63 -7.28 5.43
CA ARG A 239 -12.34 -8.04 6.49
C ARG A 239 -13.84 -8.29 6.24
N ASN A 240 -14.47 -7.57 5.31
CA ASN A 240 -15.84 -7.86 4.85
C ASN A 240 -15.87 -8.92 3.72
N PHE A 241 -14.73 -9.54 3.43
CA PHE A 241 -14.42 -10.37 2.25
C PHE A 241 -14.77 -9.74 0.90
N SER A 242 -14.98 -8.41 0.85
CA SER A 242 -15.09 -7.67 -0.40
C SER A 242 -13.76 -7.78 -1.14
N GLN A 243 -13.82 -8.39 -2.31
CA GLN A 243 -12.69 -8.67 -3.19
C GLN A 243 -12.36 -7.45 -4.04
N PHE A 244 -11.13 -6.95 -3.94
CA PHE A 244 -10.59 -5.98 -4.89
C PHE A 244 -9.51 -6.68 -5.72
N SER A 245 -9.65 -6.65 -7.05
CA SER A 245 -8.65 -7.17 -7.98
C SER A 245 -8.01 -6.03 -8.73
N ALA A 246 -6.70 -5.87 -8.57
CA ALA A 246 -5.90 -5.08 -9.50
C ALA A 246 -5.18 -6.04 -10.45
N LYS A 247 -5.23 -5.74 -11.76
CA LYS A 247 -4.17 -6.23 -12.64
C LYS A 247 -2.89 -5.60 -12.13
N THR A 248 -1.83 -6.39 -11.87
CA THR A 248 -0.51 -5.75 -11.89
C THR A 248 -0.36 -5.21 -13.30
N LEU A 249 -0.11 -3.90 -13.41
CA LEU A 249 0.52 -3.39 -14.61
C LEU A 249 1.78 -4.22 -14.85
N VAL A 250 2.23 -4.28 -16.10
CA VAL A 250 3.64 -4.56 -16.30
C VAL A 250 4.37 -3.51 -15.49
N ASP A 251 5.11 -3.93 -14.48
CA ASP A 251 6.14 -3.11 -13.88
C ASP A 251 7.19 -2.96 -14.99
N ASN A 252 6.93 -1.99 -15.87
CA ASN A 252 7.93 -0.99 -16.17
C ASN A 252 8.52 -0.68 -14.80
N PRO A 253 9.77 -1.13 -14.51
CA PRO A 253 10.37 -0.82 -13.23
C PRO A 253 10.21 0.68 -13.02
N LYS A 254 10.04 1.12 -11.77
CA LYS A 254 10.28 2.52 -11.38
C LYS A 254 11.53 2.94 -12.14
N THR A 255 11.38 3.80 -13.15
CA THR A 255 12.35 3.79 -14.24
C THR A 255 13.68 4.18 -13.62
N GLU A 256 14.67 3.27 -13.64
CA GLU A 256 16.07 3.68 -13.71
C GLU A 256 16.05 4.56 -14.93
N ARG A 257 15.96 5.89 -14.72
CA ARG A 257 15.40 6.85 -15.68
C ARG A 257 15.98 6.44 -17.01
N GLU A 258 15.15 5.89 -17.90
CA GLU A 258 15.61 5.62 -19.25
C GLU A 258 16.24 6.94 -19.65
N LYS A 259 17.43 6.91 -20.24
CA LYS A 259 17.93 8.10 -20.92
C LYS A 259 16.98 8.31 -22.09
N SER A 260 15.81 8.87 -21.78
CA SER A 260 15.02 9.71 -22.63
C SER A 260 16.07 10.56 -23.30
N ILE A 261 16.23 10.35 -24.60
CA ILE A 261 17.08 11.19 -25.43
C ILE A 261 16.34 12.51 -25.50
N ARG A 262 16.40 13.25 -24.38
CA ARG A 262 15.92 14.61 -24.24
C ARG A 262 16.64 15.33 -25.35
N LYS A 263 15.88 15.93 -26.26
CA LYS A 263 16.50 16.75 -27.30
C LYS A 263 17.38 17.77 -26.58
N PRO A 264 18.68 17.88 -26.93
CA PRO A 264 19.58 18.77 -26.22
C PRO A 264 19.03 20.19 -26.29
N ILE A 265 18.69 20.76 -25.13
CA ILE A 265 18.33 22.16 -25.01
C ILE A 265 19.65 22.93 -25.13
N LYS A 266 19.77 23.79 -26.14
CA LYS A 266 20.90 24.72 -26.23
C LYS A 266 20.56 25.97 -25.43
N TYR A 267 21.35 26.23 -24.40
CA TYR A 267 21.23 27.42 -23.56
C TYR A 267 22.46 28.31 -23.77
N ILE A 268 22.26 29.62 -23.78
CA ILE A 268 23.35 30.61 -23.78
C ILE A 268 23.43 31.16 -22.36
N VAL A 269 24.58 31.05 -21.71
CA VAL A 269 24.81 31.59 -20.37
C VAL A 269 24.64 33.11 -20.40
N MET A 270 23.81 33.64 -19.50
CA MET A 270 23.53 35.07 -19.38
C MET A 270 24.35 35.70 -18.25
N SER A 271 24.43 37.03 -18.22
CA SER A 271 25.09 37.73 -17.11
C SER A 271 24.39 37.44 -15.78
N GLY A 272 25.16 37.04 -14.76
CA GLY A 272 24.64 36.67 -13.44
C GLY A 272 24.16 35.21 -13.29
N ASP A 273 24.28 34.38 -14.32
CA ASP A 273 24.02 32.94 -14.24
C ASP A 273 25.05 32.18 -13.40
N SER A 274 24.65 31.00 -12.91
CA SER A 274 25.56 29.97 -12.41
C SER A 274 25.02 28.59 -12.79
N LEU A 275 25.89 27.57 -12.87
CA LEU A 275 25.44 26.21 -13.18
C LEU A 275 24.34 25.71 -12.23
N ALA A 276 24.35 26.15 -10.97
CA ALA A 276 23.31 25.82 -10.00
C ALA A 276 21.94 26.45 -10.33
N LYS A 277 21.91 27.75 -10.71
CA LYS A 277 20.68 28.43 -11.15
C LYS A 277 20.11 27.79 -12.42
N ILE A 278 20.98 27.50 -13.38
CA ILE A 278 20.62 26.87 -14.67
C ILE A 278 20.10 25.45 -14.43
N ALA A 279 20.79 24.65 -13.60
CA ALA A 279 20.36 23.29 -13.25
C ALA A 279 18.98 23.26 -12.56
N ALA A 280 18.74 24.20 -11.64
CA ALA A 280 17.44 24.36 -10.98
C ALA A 280 16.33 24.71 -11.99
N ARG A 281 16.57 25.69 -12.88
CA ARG A 281 15.62 26.08 -13.94
C ARG A 281 15.21 24.88 -14.80
N TYR A 282 16.18 24.15 -15.34
CA TYR A 282 15.94 23.03 -16.25
C TYR A 282 15.75 21.66 -15.57
N LYS A 283 15.55 21.62 -14.24
CA LYS A 283 15.26 20.40 -13.45
C LYS A 283 16.26 19.26 -13.74
N THR A 284 17.55 19.60 -13.71
CA THR A 284 18.75 18.74 -13.89
C THR A 284 19.76 19.05 -12.76
N SER A 285 21.01 18.60 -12.84
CA SER A 285 22.06 18.89 -11.84
C SER A 285 23.24 19.67 -12.44
N THR A 286 24.00 20.35 -11.57
CA THR A 286 25.28 20.98 -11.90
C THR A 286 26.22 20.00 -12.59
N ASP A 287 26.28 18.77 -12.08
CA ASP A 287 27.23 17.74 -12.48
C ASP A 287 26.83 17.14 -13.84
N GLU A 288 25.52 17.02 -14.12
CA GLU A 288 25.02 16.65 -15.44
C GLU A 288 25.37 17.73 -16.47
N ILE A 289 25.13 19.01 -16.19
CA ILE A 289 25.48 20.09 -17.13
C ILE A 289 26.99 20.16 -17.33
N ALA A 290 27.79 20.10 -16.26
CA ALA A 290 29.24 20.18 -16.35
C ALA A 290 29.82 19.02 -17.18
N LYS A 291 29.38 17.78 -16.91
CA LYS A 291 29.81 16.58 -17.63
C LYS A 291 29.42 16.59 -19.11
N ASN A 292 28.21 17.06 -19.44
CA ASN A 292 27.75 17.12 -20.83
C ASN A 292 28.43 18.23 -21.65
N ASN A 293 29.12 19.17 -21.00
CA ASN A 293 29.78 20.32 -21.63
C ASN A 293 31.30 20.36 -21.38
N ASN A 294 31.89 19.26 -20.90
CA ASN A 294 33.32 19.12 -20.59
C ASN A 294 33.88 20.20 -19.62
N ILE A 295 33.03 20.74 -18.74
CA ILE A 295 33.41 21.75 -17.75
C ILE A 295 34.10 21.04 -16.58
N LYS A 296 35.39 21.33 -16.38
CA LYS A 296 36.20 20.75 -15.29
C LYS A 296 36.03 21.48 -13.96
N ASP A 297 35.68 22.77 -14.00
CA ASP A 297 35.47 23.63 -12.83
C ASP A 297 34.08 24.26 -12.90
N VAL A 298 33.17 23.76 -12.06
CA VAL A 298 31.75 24.14 -12.07
C VAL A 298 31.49 25.61 -11.68
N SER A 299 32.50 26.31 -11.16
CA SER A 299 32.42 27.73 -10.83
C SER A 299 32.73 28.65 -12.01
N LYS A 300 33.30 28.13 -13.10
CA LYS A 300 33.79 28.91 -14.25
C LYS A 300 32.93 28.69 -15.49
N ILE A 301 31.84 29.45 -15.56
CA ILE A 301 31.07 29.68 -16.80
C ILE A 301 31.06 31.16 -17.15
N PHE A 302 30.97 31.47 -18.44
CA PHE A 302 31.06 32.85 -18.95
C PHE A 302 29.79 33.23 -19.71
N PRO A 303 29.30 34.48 -19.62
CA PRO A 303 28.22 34.96 -20.48
C PRO A 303 28.54 34.75 -21.96
N GLY A 304 27.55 34.33 -22.74
CA GLY A 304 27.72 33.91 -24.15
C GLY A 304 28.15 32.44 -24.33
N GLN A 305 28.53 31.72 -23.27
CA GLN A 305 28.89 30.31 -23.38
C GLN A 305 27.67 29.44 -23.71
N HIS A 306 27.78 28.62 -24.76
CA HIS A 306 26.75 27.64 -25.09
C HIS A 306 26.85 26.40 -24.19
N LEU A 307 25.72 26.03 -23.58
CA LEU A 307 25.55 24.81 -22.81
C LEU A 307 24.51 23.90 -23.46
N THR A 308 24.86 22.62 -23.55
CA THR A 308 24.00 21.51 -23.94
C THR A 308 23.37 20.92 -22.68
N ILE A 309 22.06 21.10 -22.52
CA ILE A 309 21.34 20.75 -21.30
C ILE A 309 20.32 19.65 -21.61
N TYR A 310 20.38 18.55 -20.85
CA TYR A 310 19.44 17.42 -20.97
C TYR A 310 18.37 17.50 -19.87
N GLY A 311 17.73 18.67 -19.77
CA GLY A 311 16.77 19.03 -18.74
C GLY A 311 15.31 18.76 -19.12
N VAL A 312 14.40 19.18 -18.25
CA VAL A 312 12.99 19.43 -18.62
C VAL A 312 12.96 20.82 -19.24
N ASN A 313 12.42 20.96 -20.46
CA ASN A 313 12.21 22.30 -20.98
C ASN A 313 11.04 22.96 -20.22
N THR A 314 11.24 24.20 -19.77
CA THR A 314 10.23 24.95 -19.00
C THR A 314 9.47 25.98 -19.83
N ASP A 315 9.71 26.00 -21.15
CA ASP A 315 9.10 26.92 -22.12
C ASP A 315 7.63 26.54 -22.48
N ASP A 316 6.89 25.96 -21.53
CA ASP A 316 5.47 25.59 -21.66
C ASP A 316 4.66 26.56 -20.76
N PRO A 317 3.62 27.24 -21.29
CA PRO A 317 2.99 28.37 -20.61
C PRO A 317 2.43 28.00 -19.24
N SER A 318 3.00 28.59 -18.20
CA SER A 318 2.56 28.36 -16.81
C SER A 318 1.29 29.15 -16.52
N ILE A 319 0.15 28.45 -16.39
CA ILE A 319 -1.15 29.05 -16.06
C ILE A 319 -1.46 28.81 -14.57
N TYR A 320 -1.73 29.88 -13.84
CA TYR A 320 -2.22 29.88 -12.47
C TYR A 320 -3.74 30.03 -12.44
N MET A 321 -4.44 29.29 -11.58
CA MET A 321 -5.89 29.39 -11.42
C MET A 321 -6.20 30.21 -10.16
N VAL A 322 -6.86 31.35 -10.32
CA VAL A 322 -7.21 32.27 -9.21
C VAL A 322 -8.11 31.56 -8.19
N SER A 323 -7.73 31.64 -6.92
CA SER A 323 -8.48 31.10 -5.79
C SER A 323 -9.29 32.19 -5.06
N PRO A 324 -10.34 31.82 -4.28
CA PRO A 324 -11.06 32.79 -3.45
C PRO A 324 -10.14 33.51 -2.46
N GLY A 325 -10.05 34.84 -2.57
CA GLY A 325 -9.21 35.68 -1.72
C GLY A 325 -7.83 36.04 -2.29
N ASP A 326 -7.51 35.62 -3.51
CA ASP A 326 -6.32 36.05 -4.23
C ASP A 326 -6.41 37.49 -4.74
N THR A 327 -5.25 38.10 -5.00
CA THR A 327 -5.08 39.36 -5.71
C THR A 327 -3.91 39.24 -6.69
N LEU A 328 -3.87 40.06 -7.74
CA LEU A 328 -2.74 40.08 -8.68
C LEU A 328 -1.40 40.32 -7.97
N ALA A 329 -1.39 41.14 -6.91
CA ALA A 329 -0.21 41.37 -6.08
C ALA A 329 0.31 40.10 -5.38
N LYS A 330 -0.58 39.27 -4.82
CA LYS A 330 -0.19 37.99 -4.20
C LYS A 330 0.36 37.02 -5.25
N ILE A 331 -0.33 36.91 -6.39
CA ILE A 331 0.06 35.98 -7.47
C ILE A 331 1.39 36.40 -8.08
N ALA A 332 1.60 37.70 -8.35
CA ALA A 332 2.85 38.24 -8.87
C ALA A 332 4.03 37.98 -7.92
N ALA A 333 3.86 38.29 -6.62
CA ALA A 333 4.88 38.06 -5.59
C ALA A 333 5.24 36.57 -5.42
N GLN A 334 4.24 35.68 -5.44
CA GLN A 334 4.47 34.22 -5.35
C GLN A 334 5.23 33.64 -6.55
N ASN A 335 5.13 34.28 -7.72
CA ASN A 335 5.71 33.82 -8.98
C ASN A 335 6.91 34.67 -9.46
N GLY A 336 7.42 35.59 -8.63
CA GLY A 336 8.63 36.37 -8.92
C GLY A 336 8.48 37.37 -10.07
N THR A 337 7.27 37.88 -10.32
CA THR A 337 6.98 38.90 -11.35
C THR A 337 6.31 40.14 -10.71
N THR A 338 6.04 41.19 -11.49
CA THR A 338 5.34 42.39 -11.00
C THR A 338 3.86 42.38 -11.38
N VAL A 339 3.05 43.19 -10.69
CA VAL A 339 1.60 43.29 -10.96
C VAL A 339 1.36 43.80 -12.38
N ASP A 340 2.07 44.83 -12.81
CA ASP A 340 1.89 45.45 -14.12
C ASP A 340 2.32 44.51 -15.26
N GLU A 341 3.44 43.80 -15.06
CA GLU A 341 3.96 42.77 -15.98
C GLU A 341 2.94 41.63 -16.16
N LEU A 342 2.33 41.20 -15.05
CA LEU A 342 1.34 40.13 -15.03
C LEU A 342 -0.02 40.57 -15.61
N ALA A 343 -0.48 41.78 -15.30
CA ALA A 343 -1.72 42.34 -15.82
C ALA A 343 -1.64 42.60 -17.33
N ARG A 344 -0.52 43.18 -17.80
CA ARG A 344 -0.21 43.36 -19.23
C ARG A 344 -0.24 42.04 -19.99
N ARG A 345 0.40 40.99 -19.44
CA ARG A 345 0.44 39.64 -20.04
C ARG A 345 -0.94 38.98 -20.16
N ASN A 346 -1.92 39.40 -19.35
CA ASN A 346 -3.25 38.80 -19.28
C ASN A 346 -4.38 39.72 -19.77
N ASN A 347 -4.05 40.88 -20.37
CA ASN A 347 -5.01 41.90 -20.82
C ASN A 347 -5.98 42.36 -19.70
N ILE A 348 -5.50 42.46 -18.45
CA ILE A 348 -6.31 42.87 -17.30
C ILE A 348 -6.26 44.39 -17.17
N ALA A 349 -7.37 45.06 -17.51
CA ALA A 349 -7.49 46.52 -17.47
C ALA A 349 -7.71 47.09 -16.06
N ASP A 350 -8.27 46.31 -15.13
CA ASP A 350 -8.48 46.70 -13.74
C ASP A 350 -7.75 45.74 -12.80
N LEU A 351 -6.67 46.23 -12.19
CA LEU A 351 -5.76 45.43 -11.34
C LEU A 351 -6.45 44.85 -10.09
N ASN A 352 -7.65 45.32 -9.74
CA ASN A 352 -8.42 44.84 -8.60
C ASN A 352 -9.54 43.85 -8.98
N LYS A 353 -9.76 43.59 -10.28
CA LYS A 353 -10.81 42.68 -10.78
C LYS A 353 -10.23 41.40 -11.38
N ILE A 354 -9.98 40.42 -10.51
CA ILE A 354 -9.80 39.02 -10.89
C ILE A 354 -10.86 38.16 -10.20
N TYR A 355 -11.27 37.07 -10.86
CA TYR A 355 -12.35 36.20 -10.39
C TYR A 355 -11.84 34.80 -10.02
N PRO A 356 -12.33 34.16 -8.95
CA PRO A 356 -12.01 32.76 -8.66
C PRO A 356 -12.33 31.85 -9.85
N GLY A 357 -11.40 30.98 -10.21
CA GLY A 357 -11.47 30.15 -11.41
C GLY A 357 -10.95 30.82 -12.70
N GLN A 358 -10.52 32.08 -12.66
CA GLN A 358 -9.88 32.74 -13.80
C GLN A 358 -8.46 32.17 -14.02
N PRO A 359 -8.09 31.81 -15.26
CA PRO A 359 -6.71 31.47 -15.61
C PRO A 359 -5.87 32.75 -15.74
N ILE A 360 -4.65 32.70 -15.21
CA ILE A 360 -3.65 33.78 -15.23
C ILE A 360 -2.34 33.21 -15.77
N LEU A 361 -1.93 33.66 -16.94
CA LEU A 361 -0.68 33.30 -17.60
C LEU A 361 0.51 33.98 -16.91
N ILE A 362 1.40 33.18 -16.34
CA ILE A 362 2.53 33.64 -15.53
C ILE A 362 3.75 34.00 -16.39
N SER A 363 4.08 33.19 -17.41
CA SER A 363 5.18 33.47 -18.34
C SER A 363 4.92 32.94 -19.76
N ASN A 364 5.50 33.64 -20.74
CA ASN A 364 5.64 33.27 -22.15
C ASN A 364 7.00 33.83 -22.60
N ASP A 365 7.92 32.98 -23.06
CA ASP A 365 9.11 33.41 -23.80
C ASP A 365 9.16 32.65 -25.14
N VAL A 366 8.80 33.34 -26.22
CA VAL A 366 9.07 32.91 -27.60
C VAL A 366 9.61 34.13 -28.34
N GLU A 367 10.87 34.07 -28.77
CA GLU A 367 11.44 35.10 -29.62
C GLU A 367 10.88 35.01 -31.05
N TYR A 368 10.59 36.19 -31.61
CA TYR A 368 10.06 36.34 -32.96
C TYR A 368 11.10 36.01 -34.03
N SER A 369 10.68 35.30 -35.08
CA SER A 369 11.16 35.58 -36.43
C SER A 369 10.03 35.40 -37.45
N SER A 370 10.01 36.27 -38.44
CA SER A 370 8.85 36.62 -39.27
C SER A 370 8.79 35.87 -40.61
N SER A 371 7.59 35.49 -41.08
CA SER A 371 7.04 35.95 -42.38
C SER A 371 5.73 35.26 -42.84
N HIS A 372 4.64 36.06 -42.95
CA HIS A 372 3.69 36.11 -44.09
C HIS A 372 2.78 34.88 -44.45
N PRO A 373 1.59 35.08 -45.08
CA PRO A 373 0.35 34.86 -44.29
C PRO A 373 -0.85 34.18 -45.01
N VAL A 374 -1.99 34.14 -44.30
CA VAL A 374 -3.40 33.98 -44.78
C VAL A 374 -3.76 32.70 -45.57
N SER A 375 -4.62 31.85 -44.99
CA SER A 375 -5.97 31.67 -45.55
C SER A 375 -6.96 31.10 -44.54
N ALA A 376 -8.21 31.57 -44.61
CA ALA A 376 -9.32 31.13 -43.78
C ALA A 376 -10.42 30.54 -44.66
N THR A 377 -11.11 29.51 -44.15
CA THR A 377 -12.52 29.31 -44.53
C THR A 377 -13.31 28.71 -43.37
N ASP A 378 -14.54 29.17 -43.29
CA ASP A 378 -15.53 28.96 -42.24
C ASP A 378 -16.67 28.09 -42.79
N LYS A 379 -17.31 27.24 -41.95
CA LYS A 379 -18.78 27.16 -41.76
C LYS A 379 -19.31 25.88 -41.09
N GLN A 380 -20.22 26.17 -40.15
CA GLN A 380 -21.39 25.43 -39.63
C GLN A 380 -22.19 24.64 -40.71
N ALA A 381 -23.16 23.75 -40.44
CA ALA A 381 -24.00 23.45 -39.25
C ALA A 381 -24.50 21.95 -39.33
N PRO A 382 -25.63 21.44 -38.75
CA PRO A 382 -26.68 22.03 -37.90
C PRO A 382 -27.04 21.19 -36.63
N LYS A 383 -28.28 21.39 -36.13
CA LYS A 383 -29.11 20.61 -35.19
C LYS A 383 -30.57 20.67 -35.74
N PRO A 384 -31.63 20.17 -35.06
CA PRO A 384 -31.91 18.81 -34.55
C PRO A 384 -33.29 18.30 -35.06
N ASN A 385 -33.75 17.10 -34.66
CA ASN A 385 -35.19 16.94 -34.33
C ASN A 385 -35.50 15.72 -33.42
N LEU A 386 -36.66 15.75 -32.77
CA LEU A 386 -37.26 14.68 -31.94
C LEU A 386 -38.62 14.29 -32.51
N LEU A 387 -39.01 13.01 -32.42
CA LEU A 387 -40.38 12.55 -32.10
C LEU A 387 -40.43 11.01 -31.93
N VAL A 388 -41.53 10.51 -31.34
CA VAL A 388 -41.65 9.17 -30.72
C VAL A 388 -42.56 8.23 -31.52
N GLY A 389 -42.25 6.93 -31.57
CA GLY A 389 -43.14 5.88 -32.10
C GLY A 389 -42.64 4.46 -31.82
N SER A 390 -43.52 3.56 -31.36
CA SER A 390 -43.21 2.23 -30.83
C SER A 390 -43.09 1.10 -31.89
N THR A 391 -42.18 0.12 -31.71
CA THR A 391 -42.50 -1.30 -31.38
C THR A 391 -41.30 -2.27 -31.49
N SER A 392 -41.26 -3.22 -30.55
CA SER A 392 -40.67 -4.59 -30.57
C SER A 392 -39.36 -4.97 -31.33
N SER A 393 -38.37 -5.39 -30.52
CA SER A 393 -37.48 -6.57 -30.73
C SER A 393 -36.37 -6.60 -31.80
N LYS A 394 -35.12 -6.24 -31.39
CA LYS A 394 -33.95 -7.15 -31.46
C LYS A 394 -32.68 -6.62 -30.73
N VAL A 395 -32.17 -7.45 -29.81
CA VAL A 395 -30.75 -7.76 -29.47
C VAL A 395 -29.70 -6.63 -29.23
N GLN A 396 -29.05 -6.74 -28.06
CA GLN A 396 -27.77 -6.14 -27.61
C GLN A 396 -27.65 -4.61 -27.43
N SER A 397 -27.61 -4.16 -26.18
CA SER A 397 -26.32 -3.93 -25.50
C SER A 397 -26.45 -3.71 -23.99
N VAL A 398 -25.33 -3.94 -23.30
CA VAL A 398 -25.15 -4.01 -21.85
C VAL A 398 -25.68 -2.79 -21.09
N ASN A 399 -26.45 -3.03 -20.02
CA ASN A 399 -26.36 -2.16 -18.85
C ASN A 399 -26.47 -2.95 -17.53
N SER A 400 -25.68 -2.53 -16.55
CA SER A 400 -25.37 -3.30 -15.35
C SER A 400 -26.38 -3.08 -14.22
N ASN A 401 -27.15 -4.12 -13.87
CA ASN A 401 -27.80 -4.28 -12.56
C ASN A 401 -28.32 -5.72 -12.42
N ILE A 402 -27.70 -6.54 -11.56
CA ILE A 402 -28.34 -7.76 -11.03
C ILE A 402 -28.14 -7.81 -9.52
N LYS A 403 -29.26 -7.80 -8.81
CA LYS A 403 -29.40 -8.23 -7.43
C LYS A 403 -30.39 -9.39 -7.44
N VAL A 404 -30.06 -10.49 -6.76
CA VAL A 404 -30.93 -11.39 -5.95
C VAL A 404 -30.25 -12.75 -5.78
N LEU A 405 -30.55 -13.39 -4.64
CA LEU A 405 -29.96 -14.61 -4.10
C LEU A 405 -30.68 -15.87 -4.61
N GLU A 406 -30.07 -17.06 -4.42
CA GLU A 406 -30.72 -18.10 -3.61
C GLU A 406 -29.76 -19.20 -3.09
N SER A 407 -30.30 -20.11 -2.27
CA SER A 407 -29.59 -21.00 -1.31
C SER A 407 -29.69 -22.48 -1.69
N VAL A 408 -28.77 -23.32 -1.18
CA VAL A 408 -28.87 -24.80 -1.28
C VAL A 408 -28.60 -25.54 0.05
N GLY A 409 -29.64 -26.16 0.59
CA GLY A 409 -29.60 -27.23 1.62
C GLY A 409 -29.63 -26.78 3.10
N SER A 410 -30.45 -27.34 4.00
CA SER A 410 -31.53 -28.34 3.87
C SER A 410 -32.59 -28.18 4.98
N LYS A 411 -33.71 -28.91 4.89
CA LYS A 411 -34.87 -28.84 5.80
C LYS A 411 -34.65 -29.57 7.14
N LYS A 412 -35.39 -29.14 8.17
CA LYS A 412 -35.53 -29.69 9.54
C LYS A 412 -34.33 -29.56 10.49
N SER A 413 -34.25 -28.41 11.15
CA SER A 413 -33.92 -28.32 12.58
C SER A 413 -34.55 -27.04 13.12
N ASP A 414 -35.33 -27.12 14.19
CA ASP A 414 -36.08 -25.98 14.71
C ASP A 414 -35.18 -25.01 15.51
N LYS A 415 -35.34 -23.71 15.22
CA LYS A 415 -34.71 -22.53 15.84
C LYS A 415 -33.21 -22.27 15.52
N PRO A 416 -32.91 -21.18 14.79
CA PRO A 416 -31.68 -20.44 14.96
C PRO A 416 -31.84 -19.34 16.05
N ILE A 417 -30.98 -19.37 17.05
CA ILE A 417 -30.78 -18.27 18.00
C ILE A 417 -29.81 -17.25 17.37
N ALA A 418 -30.11 -15.96 17.50
CA ALA A 418 -29.27 -14.80 17.15
C ALA A 418 -28.78 -14.70 15.69
N LEU A 419 -29.51 -13.93 14.88
CA LEU A 419 -28.99 -13.29 13.67
C LEU A 419 -28.01 -12.17 14.07
N LEU A 420 -26.74 -12.28 13.70
CA LEU A 420 -25.79 -11.16 13.66
C LEU A 420 -25.43 -10.88 12.19
N PRO A 421 -25.77 -9.70 11.63
CA PRO A 421 -25.44 -9.36 10.24
C PRO A 421 -23.93 -9.21 10.02
N HIS A 422 -23.41 -9.81 8.93
CA HIS A 422 -22.01 -9.66 8.49
C HIS A 422 -21.76 -8.34 7.73
N GLU A 423 -22.77 -7.47 7.61
CA GLU A 423 -22.60 -6.12 7.10
C GLU A 423 -22.71 -5.11 8.24
N GLN A 424 -21.62 -4.94 8.99
CA GLN A 424 -21.34 -3.63 9.57
C GLN A 424 -19.86 -3.28 9.46
N ARG A 425 -19.66 -2.41 8.49
CA ARG A 425 -18.40 -1.91 8.00
C ARG A 425 -17.75 -0.99 9.05
N GLU A 426 -16.76 -1.58 9.73
CA GLU A 426 -15.51 -0.98 10.21
C GLU A 426 -15.54 -0.04 11.44
N ALA A 427 -14.96 -0.54 12.54
CA ALA A 427 -14.33 0.22 13.63
C ALA A 427 -13.64 -0.80 14.57
N PRO A 428 -12.31 -1.05 14.49
CA PRO A 428 -11.68 -2.19 15.19
C PRO A 428 -11.93 -2.23 16.70
N TRP A 429 -11.92 -1.07 17.36
CA TRP A 429 -12.22 -0.92 18.79
C TRP A 429 -13.63 -1.37 19.17
N MET A 430 -14.60 -1.39 18.24
CA MET A 430 -15.94 -1.93 18.49
C MET A 430 -15.94 -3.43 18.74
N GLN A 431 -14.98 -4.18 18.19
CA GLN A 431 -14.84 -5.60 18.52
C GLN A 431 -14.48 -5.78 20.00
N LYS A 432 -13.61 -4.91 20.53
CA LYS A 432 -13.25 -4.91 21.96
C LYS A 432 -14.43 -4.43 22.81
N ALA A 433 -15.11 -3.35 22.43
CA ALA A 433 -16.30 -2.85 23.14
C ALA A 433 -17.41 -3.91 23.23
N MET A 434 -17.66 -4.65 22.13
CA MET A 434 -18.62 -5.76 22.10
C MET A 434 -18.17 -6.97 22.94
N ALA A 435 -16.87 -7.24 23.05
CA ALA A 435 -16.35 -8.32 23.89
C ALA A 435 -16.55 -8.01 25.38
N GLU A 436 -16.21 -6.78 25.81
CA GLU A 436 -16.46 -6.32 27.18
C GLU A 436 -17.97 -6.25 27.48
N ALA A 437 -18.81 -5.83 26.52
CA ALA A 437 -20.26 -5.82 26.68
C ALA A 437 -20.87 -7.23 26.84
N LYS A 438 -20.29 -8.25 26.19
CA LYS A 438 -20.71 -9.65 26.39
C LYS A 438 -20.27 -10.23 27.73
N LEU A 439 -19.16 -9.73 28.29
CA LEU A 439 -18.59 -10.22 29.54
C LEU A 439 -19.19 -9.53 30.79
N TRP A 440 -19.45 -8.23 30.69
CA TRP A 440 -19.85 -7.37 31.80
C TRP A 440 -21.16 -6.60 31.56
N GLY A 441 -21.93 -6.96 30.51
CA GLY A 441 -23.16 -6.27 30.12
C GLY A 441 -24.20 -6.23 31.23
N GLY A 442 -24.74 -5.04 31.50
CA GLY A 442 -25.79 -4.81 32.52
C GLY A 442 -25.35 -4.99 33.97
N LEU A 443 -24.14 -5.48 34.23
CA LEU A 443 -23.57 -5.53 35.57
C LEU A 443 -23.23 -4.11 36.04
N LYS A 444 -23.49 -3.84 37.32
CA LYS A 444 -23.13 -2.59 37.97
C LYS A 444 -21.62 -2.53 38.25
N GLU A 445 -21.11 -1.32 38.34
CA GLU A 445 -19.71 -0.96 38.58
C GLU A 445 -19.01 -1.67 39.75
N ASP A 446 -19.73 -2.19 40.74
CA ASP A 446 -19.19 -3.00 41.85
C ASP A 446 -19.04 -4.50 41.51
N LYS A 447 -19.66 -4.96 40.42
CA LYS A 447 -19.62 -6.35 39.92
C LYS A 447 -18.76 -6.54 38.67
N ILE A 448 -18.28 -5.45 38.06
CA ILE A 448 -17.37 -5.49 36.92
C ILE A 448 -15.95 -5.80 37.43
N GLY A 449 -15.39 -6.95 37.03
CA GLY A 449 -14.04 -7.37 37.46
C GLY A 449 -12.88 -6.56 36.83
N HIS A 450 -13.17 -5.69 35.86
CA HIS A 450 -12.23 -4.82 35.19
C HIS A 450 -12.30 -3.38 35.73
N ASN A 451 -11.17 -2.81 36.18
CA ASN A 451 -11.07 -1.37 36.36
C ASN A 451 -10.52 -0.70 35.09
N PHE A 452 -11.42 -0.19 34.25
CA PHE A 452 -11.04 0.45 32.98
C PHE A 452 -10.06 1.63 33.13
N HIS A 453 -10.04 2.33 34.28
CA HIS A 453 -9.06 3.38 34.53
C HIS A 453 -7.63 2.83 34.61
N THR A 454 -7.42 1.71 35.31
CA THR A 454 -6.09 1.09 35.46
C THR A 454 -5.68 0.31 34.22
N LEU A 455 -6.63 -0.27 33.48
CA LEU A 455 -6.39 -0.90 32.18
C LEU A 455 -5.87 0.11 31.14
N VAL A 456 -6.33 1.37 31.16
CA VAL A 456 -5.73 2.43 30.33
C VAL A 456 -4.41 2.91 30.92
N ASN A 457 -4.37 3.27 32.20
CA ASN A 457 -3.19 3.79 32.89
C ASN A 457 -2.97 3.07 34.23
N SER A 458 -1.99 2.17 34.29
CA SER A 458 -1.72 1.32 35.46
C SER A 458 -1.31 2.08 36.73
N LYS A 459 -0.94 3.36 36.63
CA LYS A 459 -0.64 4.23 37.78
C LYS A 459 -1.87 4.98 38.31
N CYS A 460 -3.03 4.81 37.69
CA CYS A 460 -4.27 5.47 38.10
C CYS A 460 -4.81 4.91 39.43
N LYS A 461 -5.36 5.78 40.28
CA LYS A 461 -6.00 5.43 41.57
C LYS A 461 -7.53 5.48 41.54
N TYR A 462 -8.13 5.80 40.39
CA TYR A 462 -9.58 5.86 40.24
C TYR A 462 -10.19 4.45 40.22
N THR A 463 -11.37 4.30 40.82
CA THR A 463 -12.22 3.11 40.71
C THR A 463 -13.39 3.40 39.78
N LEU A 464 -14.15 2.37 39.38
CA LEU A 464 -15.39 2.61 38.63
C LEU A 464 -16.38 3.43 39.49
N THR A 465 -16.56 3.01 40.75
CA THR A 465 -17.49 3.59 41.74
C THR A 465 -17.18 5.01 42.20
N ASN A 466 -15.91 5.47 42.11
CA ASN A 466 -15.54 6.83 42.55
C ASN A 466 -15.36 7.82 41.39
N THR A 467 -15.21 7.33 40.15
CA THR A 467 -14.91 8.17 38.98
C THR A 467 -15.58 7.59 37.74
N ALA A 468 -16.45 8.39 37.11
CA ALA A 468 -17.13 8.03 35.87
C ALA A 468 -16.15 7.50 34.80
N TRP A 469 -16.39 6.27 34.34
CA TRP A 469 -15.43 5.49 33.56
C TRP A 469 -15.74 5.38 32.06
N CYS A 470 -16.75 6.10 31.56
CA CYS A 470 -17.14 6.13 30.14
C CYS A 470 -15.97 6.41 29.18
N ALA A 471 -15.14 7.43 29.49
CA ALA A 471 -13.97 7.77 28.69
C ALA A 471 -12.85 6.73 28.81
N SER A 472 -12.65 6.15 30.00
CA SER A 472 -11.65 5.11 30.24
C SER A 472 -12.00 3.81 29.51
N PHE A 473 -13.28 3.42 29.47
CA PHE A 473 -13.78 2.31 28.66
C PHE A 473 -13.50 2.53 27.16
N VAL A 474 -13.86 3.70 26.63
CA VAL A 474 -13.60 4.08 25.24
C VAL A 474 -12.10 4.06 24.90
N ASN A 475 -11.26 4.68 25.75
CA ASN A 475 -9.81 4.71 25.58
C ASN A 475 -9.17 3.33 25.73
N TYR A 476 -9.72 2.45 26.56
CA TYR A 476 -9.31 1.05 26.64
C TYR A 476 -9.56 0.32 25.32
N CYS A 477 -10.76 0.45 24.73
CA CYS A 477 -11.06 -0.16 23.43
C CYS A 477 -10.16 0.35 22.30
N PHE A 478 -9.75 1.62 22.32
CA PHE A 478 -8.73 2.14 21.39
C PHE A 478 -7.34 1.56 21.67
N LYS A 479 -6.87 1.59 22.93
CA LYS A 479 -5.56 1.08 23.34
C LYS A 479 -5.36 -0.39 22.93
N GLU A 480 -6.34 -1.23 23.25
CA GLU A 480 -6.35 -2.67 22.94
C GLU A 480 -6.35 -2.98 21.43
N THR A 481 -6.71 -2.00 20.59
CA THR A 481 -6.70 -2.14 19.12
C THR A 481 -5.58 -1.33 18.45
N SER A 482 -4.63 -0.85 19.26
CA SER A 482 -3.45 -0.04 18.89
C SER A 482 -3.76 1.35 18.33
N TYR A 483 -4.95 1.90 18.63
CA TYR A 483 -5.27 3.29 18.33
C TYR A 483 -4.77 4.21 19.45
N LYS A 484 -4.36 5.42 19.07
CA LYS A 484 -3.99 6.46 20.04
C LYS A 484 -5.20 6.80 20.92
N ILE A 485 -4.97 6.90 22.22
CA ILE A 485 -5.96 7.33 23.20
C ILE A 485 -5.98 8.86 23.35
N SER A 486 -7.02 9.38 23.98
CA SER A 486 -7.05 10.77 24.42
C SER A 486 -6.02 11.02 25.52
N LYS A 487 -5.36 12.19 25.49
CA LYS A 487 -4.44 12.65 26.54
C LYS A 487 -5.13 12.76 27.91
N GLY A 488 -6.40 13.12 27.93
CA GLY A 488 -7.23 13.20 29.15
C GLY A 488 -8.05 11.93 29.39
N PHE A 489 -7.41 10.77 29.53
CA PHE A 489 -8.03 9.45 29.37
C PHE A 489 -9.36 9.18 30.12
N ALA A 490 -9.55 9.77 31.31
CA ALA A 490 -10.77 9.62 32.12
C ALA A 490 -11.84 10.72 31.88
N GLY A 491 -11.50 11.80 31.17
CA GLY A 491 -12.43 12.89 30.88
C GLY A 491 -13.26 12.63 29.63
N SER A 492 -14.59 12.64 29.75
CA SER A 492 -15.51 12.44 28.61
C SER A 492 -15.41 13.51 27.52
N ASN A 493 -15.08 14.75 27.88
CA ASN A 493 -14.84 15.84 26.93
C ASN A 493 -13.41 15.87 26.37
N SER A 494 -12.52 14.97 26.79
CA SER A 494 -11.08 15.04 26.44
C SER A 494 -10.77 14.85 24.95
N PHE A 495 -11.66 14.16 24.22
CA PHE A 495 -11.57 13.97 22.76
C PHE A 495 -11.82 15.27 21.96
N VAL A 496 -12.31 16.32 22.61
CA VAL A 496 -12.64 17.60 21.98
C VAL A 496 -11.36 18.44 21.86
N GLY A 497 -10.79 18.50 20.66
CA GLY A 497 -9.57 19.27 20.38
C GLY A 497 -8.26 18.50 20.63
N ASP A 498 -8.32 17.21 20.96
CA ASP A 498 -7.14 16.34 20.98
C ASP A 498 -6.74 15.98 19.53
N GLU A 499 -5.48 16.23 19.18
CA GLU A 499 -4.89 15.93 17.85
C GLU A 499 -5.04 14.46 17.42
N ASN A 500 -5.20 13.55 18.38
CA ASN A 500 -5.42 12.13 18.12
C ASN A 500 -6.83 11.85 17.57
N PHE A 501 -7.75 12.82 17.58
CA PHE A 501 -9.14 12.68 17.16
C PHE A 501 -9.57 13.79 16.18
N LYS A 502 -10.34 13.42 15.16
CA LYS A 502 -10.96 14.34 14.20
C LYS A 502 -12.46 14.37 14.42
N LYS A 503 -13.03 15.58 14.44
CA LYS A 503 -14.49 15.79 14.44
C LYS A 503 -15.05 15.48 13.05
N ILE A 504 -16.19 14.80 13.00
CA ILE A 504 -16.93 14.49 11.75
C ILE A 504 -18.34 15.09 11.81
N SER A 505 -18.92 15.34 10.63
CA SER A 505 -20.22 16.01 10.48
C SER A 505 -21.42 15.07 10.67
N LEU A 506 -21.27 13.79 10.33
CA LEU A 506 -22.33 12.78 10.41
C LEU A 506 -21.90 11.59 11.29
N PRO A 507 -22.82 10.97 12.04
CA PRO A 507 -22.52 9.79 12.84
C PRO A 507 -22.29 8.57 11.93
N ILE A 508 -21.21 7.83 12.17
CA ILE A 508 -20.88 6.56 11.51
C ILE A 508 -20.67 5.47 12.56
N TYR A 509 -20.64 4.20 12.13
CA TYR A 509 -20.39 3.09 13.03
C TYR A 509 -19.08 3.26 13.80
N GLY A 510 -19.13 3.07 15.11
CA GLY A 510 -17.99 3.15 16.02
C GLY A 510 -17.40 4.55 16.23
N CYS A 511 -17.93 5.63 15.65
CA CYS A 511 -17.49 6.97 16.04
C CYS A 511 -17.93 7.27 17.48
N LEU A 512 -17.16 8.10 18.19
CA LEU A 512 -17.54 8.62 19.49
C LEU A 512 -18.65 9.64 19.33
N MET A 513 -19.70 9.51 20.13
CA MET A 513 -20.66 10.58 20.40
C MET A 513 -20.29 11.18 21.75
N VAL A 514 -20.09 12.50 21.82
CA VAL A 514 -19.62 13.21 23.02
C VAL A 514 -20.64 14.24 23.47
N TRP A 515 -20.96 14.27 24.77
CA TRP A 515 -21.99 15.14 25.35
C TRP A 515 -21.50 15.98 26.54
N ARG A 516 -22.19 17.10 26.78
CA ARG A 516 -22.10 17.93 27.99
C ARG A 516 -23.44 17.99 28.71
N ARG A 517 -23.41 18.07 30.05
CA ARG A 517 -24.57 18.23 30.94
C ARG A 517 -24.11 18.90 32.24
N ASN A 518 -24.41 20.19 32.40
CA ASN A 518 -24.17 21.02 33.61
C ASN A 518 -22.90 20.65 34.41
N GLY A 519 -21.73 20.93 33.85
CA GLY A 519 -20.41 20.66 34.47
C GLY A 519 -19.90 19.21 34.35
N LYS A 520 -20.77 18.26 33.97
CA LYS A 520 -20.41 16.87 33.63
C LYS A 520 -20.48 16.63 32.11
N GLY A 521 -20.06 15.46 31.67
CA GLY A 521 -20.20 15.03 30.28
C GLY A 521 -20.14 13.52 30.13
N HIS A 522 -20.52 13.01 28.96
CA HIS A 522 -20.54 11.58 28.66
C HIS A 522 -19.92 11.29 27.29
N VAL A 523 -19.52 10.04 27.05
CA VAL A 523 -19.01 9.57 25.76
C VAL A 523 -19.34 8.09 25.56
N ALA A 524 -19.79 7.73 24.36
CA ALA A 524 -20.14 6.37 23.97
C ALA A 524 -19.86 6.17 22.47
N PHE A 525 -19.83 4.92 22.02
CA PHE A 525 -19.70 4.59 20.61
C PHE A 525 -21.06 4.57 19.92
N VAL A 526 -21.16 5.17 18.73
CA VAL A 526 -22.32 5.03 17.85
C VAL A 526 -22.36 3.60 17.30
N TYR A 527 -23.52 2.93 17.39
CA TYR A 527 -23.71 1.57 16.91
C TYR A 527 -24.66 1.47 15.72
N GLY A 528 -25.73 2.27 15.67
CA GLY A 528 -26.71 2.19 14.59
C GLY A 528 -27.90 3.11 14.79
N ARG A 529 -29.03 2.78 14.15
CA ARG A 529 -30.34 3.40 14.39
C ARG A 529 -31.35 2.38 14.88
N ASP A 530 -32.27 2.81 15.72
CA ASP A 530 -33.38 1.95 16.15
C ASP A 530 -34.44 1.80 15.04
N SER A 531 -34.90 0.57 14.84
CA SER A 531 -35.90 0.19 13.84
C SER A 531 -37.28 0.78 14.12
N ILE A 532 -37.57 1.16 15.36
CA ILE A 532 -38.88 1.65 15.79
C ILE A 532 -38.85 3.17 15.97
N SER A 533 -37.84 3.73 16.65
CA SER A 533 -37.78 5.18 16.91
C SER A 533 -36.93 6.00 15.92
N GLY A 534 -36.09 5.35 15.11
CA GLY A 534 -35.13 5.99 14.20
C GLY A 534 -33.93 6.67 14.88
N GLU A 535 -33.91 6.67 16.22
CA GLU A 535 -32.88 7.32 17.05
C GLU A 535 -31.54 6.60 16.98
N ILE A 536 -30.47 7.29 17.31
CA ILE A 536 -29.13 6.69 17.34
C ILE A 536 -29.05 5.72 18.51
N ILE A 537 -28.66 4.48 18.24
CA ILE A 537 -28.26 3.51 19.25
C ILE A 537 -26.79 3.71 19.55
N VAL A 538 -26.45 3.83 20.83
CA VAL A 538 -25.07 3.92 21.32
C VAL A 538 -24.72 2.75 22.24
N LEU A 539 -23.46 2.32 22.18
CA LEU A 539 -22.84 1.37 23.10
C LEU A 539 -21.84 2.14 23.97
N GLY A 540 -22.11 2.24 25.28
CA GLY A 540 -21.28 3.00 26.20
C GLY A 540 -20.92 2.21 27.46
N GLY A 541 -19.79 2.58 28.07
CA GLY A 541 -19.47 2.22 29.45
C GLY A 541 -19.95 3.33 30.39
N ASN A 542 -20.26 2.98 31.64
CA ASN A 542 -20.91 3.87 32.61
C ASN A 542 -22.23 4.50 32.10
N GLN A 543 -22.99 3.73 31.33
CA GLN A 543 -24.36 4.04 30.91
C GLN A 543 -25.31 3.32 31.87
N ASP A 544 -26.12 4.06 32.61
CA ASP A 544 -26.83 3.55 33.80
C ASP A 544 -25.89 2.69 34.69
N ASP A 545 -24.68 3.20 34.95
CA ASP A 545 -23.57 2.59 35.72
C ASP A 545 -23.13 1.19 35.26
N SER A 546 -23.34 0.87 33.98
CA SER A 546 -23.07 -0.44 33.37
C SER A 546 -22.53 -0.31 31.93
N ILE A 547 -22.24 -1.43 31.27
CA ILE A 547 -22.08 -1.49 29.81
C ILE A 547 -23.40 -1.95 29.20
N ASN A 548 -24.01 -1.15 28.32
CA ASN A 548 -25.27 -1.49 27.66
C ASN A 548 -25.47 -0.73 26.34
N PHE A 549 -26.53 -1.11 25.60
CA PHE A 549 -27.03 -0.31 24.49
C PHE A 549 -28.16 0.61 24.96
N MET A 550 -28.14 1.87 24.53
CA MET A 550 -29.25 2.79 24.77
C MET A 550 -29.63 3.57 23.51
N LEU A 551 -30.91 3.96 23.46
CA LEU A 551 -31.42 4.99 22.56
C LEU A 551 -30.96 6.36 23.06
N GLU A 552 -30.35 7.15 22.18
CA GLU A 552 -30.02 8.53 22.50
C GLU A 552 -31.27 9.42 22.34
N SER A 553 -31.98 9.59 23.46
CA SER A 553 -33.21 10.39 23.59
C SER A 553 -33.22 11.31 24.84
N ASP A 554 -32.09 11.40 25.55
CA ASP A 554 -31.95 12.24 26.76
C ASP A 554 -31.76 13.72 26.41
N THR A 555 -32.86 14.46 26.35
CA THR A 555 -32.91 15.91 26.09
C THR A 555 -32.19 16.76 27.14
N THR A 556 -31.71 16.19 28.25
CA THR A 556 -30.88 16.90 29.25
C THR A 556 -29.39 16.96 28.89
N LYS A 557 -28.98 16.33 27.78
CA LYS A 557 -27.60 16.33 27.26
C LYS A 557 -27.47 17.22 26.02
N VAL A 558 -26.40 18.01 25.96
CA VAL A 558 -26.02 18.77 24.75
C VAL A 558 -24.96 18.00 23.99
N LEU A 559 -25.23 17.65 22.72
CA LEU A 559 -24.27 17.03 21.82
C LEU A 559 -23.12 18.00 21.48
N VAL A 560 -21.88 17.59 21.71
CA VAL A 560 -20.66 18.36 21.38
C VAL A 560 -20.17 18.02 19.96
N GLY A 561 -20.36 16.77 19.54
CA GLY A 561 -20.08 16.30 18.19
C GLY A 561 -19.73 14.83 18.11
N TYR A 562 -19.42 14.39 16.89
CA TYR A 562 -18.96 13.05 16.57
C TYR A 562 -17.45 13.07 16.33
N TYR A 563 -16.71 12.09 16.87
CA TYR A 563 -15.25 12.05 16.78
C TYR A 563 -14.74 10.65 16.39
N ILE A 564 -13.68 10.60 15.60
CA ILE A 564 -12.97 9.36 15.23
C ILE A 564 -11.46 9.54 15.46
N PRO A 565 -10.67 8.48 15.64
CA PRO A 565 -9.22 8.59 15.65
C PRO A 565 -8.70 9.25 14.36
N ALA A 566 -7.72 10.14 14.45
CA ALA A 566 -7.21 10.91 13.32
C ALA A 566 -6.63 10.03 12.19
N ALA A 567 -6.09 8.86 12.54
CA ALA A 567 -5.60 7.84 11.61
C ALA A 567 -6.71 7.05 10.88
N TYR A 568 -7.98 7.27 11.25
CA TYR A 568 -9.13 6.56 10.69
C TYR A 568 -9.88 7.35 9.59
N SER A 569 -9.43 8.58 9.29
CA SER A 569 -10.26 9.57 8.57
C SER A 569 -10.39 9.42 7.05
N GLU A 570 -9.68 8.49 6.40
CA GLU A 570 -9.68 8.37 4.93
C GLU A 570 -10.78 7.46 4.37
N LEU A 571 -11.77 7.16 5.20
CA LEU A 571 -12.66 6.04 5.00
C LEU A 571 -14.12 6.51 4.90
N ASN A 572 -14.54 6.81 3.67
CA ASN A 572 -15.92 7.20 3.36
C ASN A 572 -16.84 5.97 3.45
N ARG A 573 -17.56 5.83 4.56
CA ARG A 573 -18.46 4.69 4.84
C ARG A 573 -19.91 5.18 4.91
N GLY A 574 -20.85 4.34 4.47
CA GLY A 574 -22.27 4.69 4.31
C GLY A 574 -23.03 4.95 5.63
N GLY A 575 -24.33 5.18 5.50
CA GLY A 575 -25.21 5.49 6.64
C GLY A 575 -25.30 4.38 7.70
N LEU A 576 -25.75 4.78 8.90
CA LEU A 576 -25.96 3.84 10.01
C LEU A 576 -26.99 2.75 9.65
N HIS A 577 -26.62 1.50 9.94
CA HIS A 577 -27.51 0.35 9.85
C HIS A 577 -28.59 0.40 10.94
N VAL A 578 -29.70 -0.31 10.69
CA VAL A 578 -30.91 -0.30 11.52
C VAL A 578 -31.00 -1.60 12.33
N PHE A 579 -31.34 -1.49 13.63
CA PHE A 579 -31.41 -2.59 14.60
C PHE A 579 -32.58 -2.38 15.57
N ASP A 580 -33.04 -3.43 16.26
CA ASP A 580 -33.89 -3.26 17.44
C ASP A 580 -33.03 -3.20 18.72
N VAL A 581 -33.12 -2.09 19.47
CA VAL A 581 -32.33 -1.89 20.71
C VAL A 581 -32.64 -2.91 21.83
N VAL A 582 -33.84 -3.48 21.86
CA VAL A 582 -34.24 -4.52 22.83
C VAL A 582 -33.50 -5.81 22.51
N GLU A 583 -33.50 -6.23 21.24
CA GLU A 583 -32.79 -7.44 20.80
C GLU A 583 -31.26 -7.28 20.91
N LEU A 584 -30.71 -6.08 20.69
CA LEU A 584 -29.29 -5.80 20.95
C LEU A 584 -28.90 -5.98 22.43
N ASN A 585 -29.67 -5.42 23.36
CA ASN A 585 -29.43 -5.61 24.80
C ASN A 585 -29.60 -7.08 25.23
N LYS A 586 -30.63 -7.75 24.72
CA LYS A 586 -30.85 -9.19 24.93
C LYS A 586 -29.67 -10.04 24.44
N SER A 587 -29.01 -9.64 23.35
CA SER A 587 -27.79 -10.32 22.83
C SER A 587 -26.56 -10.25 23.76
N ILE A 588 -26.60 -9.36 24.76
CA ILE A 588 -25.62 -9.24 25.85
C ILE A 588 -26.24 -9.54 27.23
N ASN A 589 -27.30 -10.35 27.25
CA ASN A 589 -28.02 -10.83 28.45
C ASN A 589 -28.70 -9.73 29.30
N ILE A 590 -28.98 -8.57 28.72
CA ILE A 590 -29.68 -7.47 29.41
C ILE A 590 -31.17 -7.48 29.06
N ASN A 591 -32.03 -7.53 30.08
CA ASN A 591 -33.47 -7.32 29.90
C ASN A 591 -33.77 -5.82 29.80
N TYR A 592 -33.78 -5.28 28.58
CA TYR A 592 -34.01 -3.86 28.31
C TYR A 592 -35.46 -3.58 27.92
N VAL A 593 -36.12 -2.67 28.65
CA VAL A 593 -37.44 -2.15 28.30
C VAL A 593 -37.28 -0.85 27.52
N ARG A 594 -37.73 -0.83 26.25
CA ARG A 594 -37.80 0.39 25.42
C ARG A 594 -38.72 1.41 26.09
N LYS A 595 -38.13 2.43 26.73
CA LYS A 595 -38.86 3.55 27.32
C LYS A 595 -39.57 4.30 26.18
N SER A 596 -40.90 4.45 26.26
CA SER A 596 -41.65 5.20 25.26
C SER A 596 -41.27 6.67 25.29
N LYS A 597 -41.26 7.34 24.11
CA LYS A 597 -41.08 8.79 24.06
C LYS A 597 -42.11 9.44 24.98
N GLY A 598 -41.63 10.32 25.86
CA GLY A 598 -42.49 11.10 26.73
C GLY A 598 -43.56 11.79 25.89
N LYS A 599 -44.83 11.53 26.20
CA LYS A 599 -45.94 12.28 25.64
C LYS A 599 -45.64 13.76 25.85
N ASN A 600 -45.64 14.55 24.78
CA ASN A 600 -45.77 15.99 24.95
C ASN A 600 -47.00 16.25 25.82
N LYS A 601 -46.84 17.08 26.86
CA LYS A 601 -47.97 17.68 27.56
C LYS A 601 -48.68 18.62 26.58
N ILE A 602 -49.51 18.05 25.70
CA ILE A 602 -50.61 18.80 25.11
C ILE A 602 -51.68 18.82 26.19
N ALA A 603 -51.72 19.91 26.94
CA ALA A 603 -52.88 20.23 27.76
C ALA A 603 -54.03 20.52 26.80
N ILE A 604 -54.90 19.53 26.57
CA ILE A 604 -56.23 19.80 26.06
C ILE A 604 -56.98 20.40 27.25
N LYS A 605 -57.12 21.73 27.23
CA LYS A 605 -58.34 22.33 27.78
C LYS A 605 -59.48 21.98 26.82
N ASP A 606 -60.61 21.59 27.39
CA ASP A 606 -62.00 21.82 26.96
C ASP A 606 -62.83 20.57 27.25
N GLY A 607 -63.81 20.72 28.15
CA GLY A 607 -64.62 19.65 28.76
C GLY A 607 -64.56 19.68 30.27
#